data_AF-A0AAC8VLQ1-F1
#
_entry.id   AF-A0AAC8VLQ1-F1
#
_cell.length_a   1.000
_cell.length_b   1.000
_cell.length_c   1.000
_cell.angle_alpha   90.00
_cell.angle_beta   90.00
_cell.angle_gamma   90.00
#
_symmetry.space_group_name_H-M   'P 1'
#
loop_
_entity.id
_entity.type
_entity.pdbx_description
1 polymer ?
#
loop_
_entity_poly.entity_id
_entity_poly.type
_entity_poly.pdbx_seq_one_letter_code
_entity_poly.pdbx_strand_id
1 'polypeptide(L)'
;MDQPEDHLDNEYIAGTLIKSLTERANKAQTIVSSHNANIPVLGQANRVVSLESNGKKGFVKYAGSIEDDAIRDMIESIMEGGKEAFATRADFYAAG
;
A
#
# COMPACT_ATOMS: atom_id res chain seq x y z
N MET A 1 3.35 6.88 12.13
CA MET A 1 3.54 7.98 11.17
C MET A 1 2.24 8.10 10.42
N ASP A 2 1.60 9.25 10.49
CA ASP A 2 0.30 9.46 9.84
C ASP A 2 0.53 10.25 8.55
N GLN A 3 0.07 9.69 7.44
CA GLN A 3 0.18 10.23 6.08
C GLN A 3 1.56 10.80 5.74
N PRO A 4 2.66 10.02 5.90
CA PRO A 4 4.00 10.51 5.57
C PRO A 4 4.18 10.89 4.09
N GLU A 5 3.26 10.49 3.22
CA GLU A 5 3.21 10.81 1.80
C GLU A 5 2.58 12.16 1.44
N ASP A 6 1.96 12.85 2.41
CA ASP A 6 1.19 14.06 2.11
C ASP A 6 2.05 15.10 1.38
N HIS A 7 1.49 15.64 0.30
CA HIS A 7 2.13 16.63 -0.59
C HIS A 7 3.37 16.14 -1.35
N LEU A 8 3.66 14.83 -1.36
CA LEU A 8 4.75 14.24 -2.14
C LEU A 8 4.20 13.63 -3.44
N ASP A 9 4.99 13.73 -4.50
CA ASP A 9 4.67 13.02 -5.75
C ASP A 9 5.02 11.52 -5.64
N ASN A 10 4.42 10.71 -6.53
CA ASN A 10 4.62 9.26 -6.54
C ASN A 10 6.08 8.85 -6.78
N GLU A 11 6.88 9.66 -7.49
CA GLU A 11 8.29 9.38 -7.75
C GLU A 11 9.10 9.48 -6.45
N TYR A 12 8.88 10.55 -5.67
CA TYR A 12 9.52 10.75 -4.39
C TYR A 12 9.07 9.73 -3.35
N ILE A 13 7.77 9.39 -3.35
CA ILE A 13 7.21 8.34 -2.48
C ILE A 13 7.94 7.02 -2.73
N ALA A 14 7.99 6.58 -3.99
CA ALA A 14 8.60 5.30 -4.37
C ALA A 14 10.14 5.30 -4.17
N GLY A 15 10.81 6.38 -4.55
CA GLY A 15 12.28 6.44 -4.57
C GLY A 15 12.93 6.75 -3.22
N THR A 16 12.27 7.56 -2.37
CA THR A 16 12.90 8.12 -1.16
C THR A 16 12.15 7.77 0.11
N LEU A 17 10.84 8.03 0.16
CA LEU A 17 10.07 7.86 1.39
C LEU A 17 10.03 6.38 1.80
N ILE A 18 9.63 5.49 0.88
CA ILE A 18 9.51 4.06 1.16
C ILE A 18 10.86 3.47 1.58
N LYS A 19 11.95 3.83 0.90
CA LYS A 19 13.30 3.42 1.29
C LYS A 19 13.63 3.82 2.73
N SER A 20 13.33 5.06 3.11
CA SER A 20 13.57 5.57 4.47
C SER A 20 12.73 4.83 5.51
N LEU A 21 11.48 4.50 5.19
CA LEU A 21 10.60 3.71 6.06
C LEU A 21 11.14 2.28 6.26
N THR A 22 11.58 1.62 5.19
CA THR A 22 12.15 0.26 5.25
C THR A 22 13.45 0.23 6.06
N GLU A 23 14.35 1.20 5.86
CA GLU A 23 15.58 1.32 6.66
C GLU A 23 15.30 1.53 8.15
N ARG A 24 14.25 2.29 8.49
CA ARG A 24 13.80 2.46 9.88
C ARG A 24 13.17 1.18 10.44
N ALA A 25 12.35 0.48 9.66
CA ALA A 25 11.67 -0.74 10.06
C ALA A 25 12.66 -1.84 10.50
N ASN A 26 13.84 -1.91 9.86
CA ASN A 26 14.91 -2.83 10.23
C ASN A 26 15.53 -2.55 11.61
N LYS A 27 15.36 -1.35 12.15
CA LYS A 27 15.95 -0.92 13.43
C LYS A 27 14.91 -0.79 14.54
N ALA A 28 13.66 -0.48 14.20
CA ALA A 28 12.58 -0.28 15.14
C ALA A 28 11.21 -0.51 14.49
N GLN A 29 10.23 -0.92 15.29
CA GLN A 29 8.86 -1.05 14.83
C GLN A 29 8.36 0.27 14.23
N THR A 30 7.82 0.17 13.02
CA THR A 30 7.32 1.30 12.25
C THR A 30 5.86 1.03 11.90
N ILE A 31 4.96 1.88 12.40
CA ILE A 31 3.53 1.83 12.11
C ILE A 31 3.20 3.06 11.27
N VAL A 32 2.58 2.84 10.11
CA VAL A 32 2.24 3.87 9.14
C VAL A 32 0.74 3.82 8.85
N SER A 33 0.10 4.99 8.84
CA SER A 33 -1.24 5.22 8.32
C SER A 33 -1.09 5.93 6.98
N SER A 34 -1.69 5.40 5.93
CA SER A 34 -1.52 5.87 4.55
C SER A 34 -2.74 5.50 3.71
N HIS A 35 -3.05 6.35 2.72
CA HIS A 35 -4.04 6.03 1.67
C HIS A 35 -3.37 5.58 0.36
N ASN A 36 -2.04 5.65 0.28
CA ASN A 36 -1.26 5.28 -0.90
C ASN A 36 -0.87 3.79 -0.87
N ALA A 37 -1.48 2.99 -1.74
CA ALA A 37 -1.24 1.55 -1.85
C ALA A 37 0.23 1.19 -2.18
N ASN A 38 1.02 2.12 -2.76
CA ASN A 38 2.43 1.86 -3.05
C ASN A 38 3.27 1.71 -1.78
N ILE A 39 2.92 2.39 -0.67
CA ILE A 39 3.68 2.33 0.58
C ILE A 39 3.76 0.90 1.14
N PRO A 40 2.63 0.21 1.42
CA PRO A 40 2.71 -1.14 1.94
C PRO A 40 3.29 -2.13 0.91
N VAL A 41 3.03 -1.94 -0.39
CA VAL A 41 3.47 -2.85 -1.46
C VAL A 41 4.97 -2.78 -1.69
N LEU A 42 5.50 -1.60 -2.02
CA LEU A 42 6.92 -1.43 -2.29
C LEU A 42 7.76 -1.47 -1.00
N GLY A 43 7.16 -1.11 0.13
CA GLY A 43 7.79 -1.21 1.45
C GLY A 43 7.80 -2.61 2.05
N GLN A 44 7.20 -3.61 1.39
CA GLN A 44 7.08 -4.98 1.87
C GLN A 44 6.54 -5.06 3.31
N ALA A 45 5.42 -4.39 3.55
CA ALA A 45 4.83 -4.35 4.88
C ALA A 45 4.53 -5.75 5.42
N ASN A 46 5.10 -6.08 6.59
CA ASN A 46 4.89 -7.40 7.20
C ASN A 46 3.44 -7.63 7.64
N ARG A 47 2.71 -6.55 7.92
CA ARG A 47 1.30 -6.59 8.30
C ARG A 47 0.57 -5.37 7.74
N VAL A 48 -0.55 -5.61 7.08
CA VAL A 48 -1.46 -4.60 6.56
C VAL A 48 -2.78 -4.70 7.31
N VAL A 49 -3.33 -3.55 7.68
CA VAL A 49 -4.65 -3.44 8.32
C VAL A 49 -5.48 -2.44 7.52
N SER A 50 -6.51 -2.93 6.84
CA SER A 50 -7.47 -2.11 6.10
C SER A 50 -8.60 -1.69 7.03
N LEU A 51 -8.86 -0.39 7.07
CA LEU A 51 -9.93 0.22 7.85
C LEU A 51 -11.05 0.65 6.91
N GLU A 52 -12.29 0.38 7.31
CA GLU A 52 -13.50 0.83 6.62
C GLU A 52 -14.43 1.53 7.62
N SER A 53 -15.37 2.33 7.13
CA SER A 53 -16.35 3.02 7.95
C SER A 53 -17.75 2.83 7.38
N ASN A 54 -18.73 2.63 8.25
CA ASN A 54 -20.14 2.66 7.89
C ASN A 54 -20.79 4.05 8.11
N GLY A 55 -19.96 5.10 8.27
CA GLY A 55 -20.41 6.46 8.59
C GLY A 55 -20.76 6.71 10.06
N LYS A 56 -20.78 5.67 10.91
CA LYS A 56 -21.00 5.79 12.37
C LYS A 56 -19.83 5.30 13.20
N LYS A 57 -19.15 4.24 12.74
CA LYS A 57 -17.95 3.69 13.37
C LYS A 57 -16.99 3.17 12.30
N GLY A 58 -15.70 3.34 12.58
CA GLY A 58 -14.64 2.62 11.87
C GLY A 58 -14.55 1.17 12.34
N PHE A 59 -14.14 0.28 11.45
CA PHE A 59 -13.85 -1.11 11.76
C PHE A 59 -12.71 -1.64 10.89
N VAL A 60 -12.04 -2.68 11.37
CA VAL A 60 -11.05 -3.40 10.58
C VAL A 60 -11.79 -4.28 9.58
N LYS A 61 -11.60 -4.03 8.29
CA LYS A 61 -12.16 -4.83 7.21
C LYS A 61 -11.28 -6.05 6.91
N TYR A 62 -9.97 -5.82 6.83
CA TYR A 62 -8.97 -6.87 6.60
C TYR A 62 -7.74 -6.62 7.48
N ALA A 63 -7.12 -7.70 7.95
CA ALA A 63 -5.84 -7.62 8.65
C ALA A 63 -5.04 -8.90 8.39
N GLY A 64 -3.84 -8.76 7.86
CA GLY A 64 -3.04 -9.90 7.41
C GLY A 64 -1.64 -9.51 6.94
N SER A 65 -0.90 -10.50 6.45
CA SER A 65 0.35 -10.29 5.72
C SER A 65 0.04 -9.74 4.32
N ILE A 66 0.99 -9.03 3.72
CA ILE A 66 0.87 -8.61 2.31
C ILE A 66 0.84 -9.78 1.31
N GLU A 67 1.21 -10.97 1.79
CA GLU A 67 1.15 -12.21 1.02
C GLU A 67 -0.24 -12.87 1.04
N ASP A 68 -1.11 -12.48 1.97
CA ASP A 68 -2.45 -13.06 2.08
C ASP A 68 -3.34 -12.62 0.90
N ASP A 69 -4.02 -13.57 0.26
CA ASP A 69 -4.87 -13.29 -0.91
C ASP A 69 -5.90 -12.19 -0.64
N ALA A 70 -6.54 -12.21 0.54
CA ALA A 70 -7.50 -11.17 0.93
C ALA A 70 -6.88 -9.77 1.04
N ILE A 71 -5.61 -9.67 1.44
CA ILE A 71 -4.89 -8.39 1.49
C ILE A 71 -4.48 -7.95 0.09
N ARG A 72 -4.04 -8.89 -0.76
CA ARG A 72 -3.71 -8.60 -2.17
C ARG A 72 -4.92 -8.10 -2.94
N ASP A 73 -6.05 -8.80 -2.87
CA ASP A 73 -7.29 -8.39 -3.53
C ASP A 73 -7.76 -7.02 -3.03
N MET A 74 -7.61 -6.75 -1.73
CA MET A 74 -7.93 -5.46 -1.14
C MET A 74 -7.01 -4.35 -1.67
N ILE A 75 -5.69 -4.56 -1.72
CA ILE A 75 -4.73 -3.60 -2.28
C ILE A 75 -5.02 -3.34 -3.76
N GLU A 76 -5.26 -4.39 -4.56
CA GLU A 76 -5.61 -4.28 -5.98
C GLU A 76 -6.88 -3.43 -6.20
N SER A 77 -7.85 -3.52 -5.28
CA SER A 77 -9.07 -2.72 -5.35
C SER A 77 -8.86 -1.22 -5.06
N ILE A 78 -7.79 -0.86 -4.35
CA ILE A 78 -7.45 0.53 -3.99
C ILE A 78 -6.51 1.16 -5.01
N MET A 79 -5.66 0.37 -5.67
CA MET A 79 -4.74 0.90 -6.68
C MET A 79 -5.50 1.58 -7.82
N GLU A 80 -5.03 2.76 -8.22
CA GLU A 80 -5.67 3.56 -9.27
C GLU A 80 -5.86 2.77 -10.57
N GLY A 81 -7.13 2.64 -10.99
CA GLY A 81 -7.58 1.90 -12.17
C GLY A 81 -7.98 0.44 -11.91
N GLY A 82 -7.85 -0.05 -10.66
CA GLY A 82 -8.27 -1.39 -10.27
C GLY A 82 -7.52 -2.53 -10.98
N LYS A 83 -8.01 -3.75 -10.78
CA LYS A 83 -7.41 -4.98 -11.32
C LYS A 83 -7.28 -4.97 -12.85
N GLU A 84 -8.24 -4.37 -13.55
CA GLU A 84 -8.26 -4.29 -15.01
C GLU A 84 -7.18 -3.35 -15.57
N ALA A 85 -6.99 -2.17 -14.98
CA ALA A 85 -5.91 -1.28 -15.40
C ALA A 85 -4.54 -1.86 -15.07
N PHE A 86 -4.41 -2.59 -13.96
CA PHE A 86 -3.17 -3.30 -13.62
C PHE A 86 -2.85 -4.38 -14.65
N ALA A 87 -3.83 -5.23 -14.99
CA ALA A 87 -3.67 -6.27 -16.02
C ALA A 87 -3.30 -5.67 -17.38
N THR A 88 -3.98 -4.59 -17.79
CA THR A 88 -3.67 -3.88 -19.05
C THR A 88 -2.22 -3.38 -19.10
N ARG A 89 -1.70 -2.83 -18.00
CA ARG A 89 -0.29 -2.39 -17.91
C ARG A 89 0.66 -3.58 -17.94
N ALA A 90 0.35 -4.67 -17.23
CA ALA A 90 1.16 -5.87 -17.22
C ALA A 90 1.30 -6.48 -18.62
N ASP A 91 0.18 -6.58 -19.36
CA ASP A 91 0.16 -7.07 -20.73
C ASP A 91 0.99 -6.18 -21.66
N PHE A 92 0.88 -4.85 -21.52
CA PHE A 92 1.70 -3.91 -22.30
C PHE A 92 3.20 -4.13 -22.09
N TYR A 93 3.64 -4.33 -20.83
CA TYR A 93 5.06 -4.57 -20.53
C TYR A 93 5.54 -5.97 -20.92
N ALA A 94 4.66 -6.97 -20.94
CA ALA A 94 4.99 -8.33 -21.35
C ALA A 94 5.09 -8.49 -22.88
N ALA A 95 4.47 -7.58 -23.63
CA ALA A 95 4.47 -7.59 -25.09
C ALA A 95 5.70 -6.90 -25.72
N GLY A 96 6.59 -6.30 -24.91
CA GLY A 96 7.84 -5.66 -25.33
C GLY A 96 9.07 -6.46 -24.94
#